data_AF-A0A1T5AD60-F1
#
_entry.id   AF-A0A1T5AD60-F1
#
_cell.length_a   1.000
_cell.length_b   1.000
_cell.length_c   1.000
_cell.angle_alpha   90.00
_cell.angle_beta   90.00
_cell.angle_gamma   90.00
#
_symmetry.space_group_name_H-M   'P 1'
#
loop_
_entity.id
_entity.type
_entity.pdbx_description
1 polymer ?
#
loop_
_entity_poly.entity_id
_entity_poly.type
_entity_poly.pdbx_seq_one_letter_code
_entity_poly.pdbx_strand_id
1 'polypeptide(L)'
;MTDAIPTALAHLDAAIAALSYEEAVRIDPRTGAESEIPAIECCIAQELERIERQLHPRGSRPTIIGAVGESITQAFIEIIAAHNALKGGDHG
;
A
#
# COMPACT_ATOMS: atom_id res chain seq x y z
N MET A 1 -0.52 -31.26 9.65
CA MET A 1 0.18 -30.07 10.17
C MET A 1 0.17 -29.08 9.03
N THR A 2 -0.61 -28.00 9.11
CA THR A 2 -0.66 -27.01 8.03
C THR A 2 0.72 -26.36 7.93
N ASP A 3 1.28 -26.31 6.73
CA ASP A 3 2.57 -25.70 6.52
C ASP A 3 2.49 -24.20 6.88
N ALA A 4 3.36 -23.78 7.80
CA ALA A 4 3.30 -22.47 8.42
C ALA A 4 3.65 -21.35 7.43
N ILE A 5 4.53 -21.64 6.46
CA ILE A 5 4.98 -20.65 5.47
C ILE A 5 3.88 -20.32 4.46
N PRO A 6 3.23 -21.30 3.78
CA PRO A 6 2.08 -21.01 2.92
C PRO A 6 0.93 -20.30 3.63
N THR A 7 0.70 -20.65 4.91
CA THR A 7 -0.32 -19.99 5.73
C THR A 7 0.03 -18.52 5.98
N ALA A 8 1.28 -18.22 6.32
CA ALA A 8 1.76 -16.84 6.49
C ALA A 8 1.67 -16.03 5.20
N LEU A 9 2.06 -16.61 4.06
CA LEU A 9 1.94 -15.95 2.75
C LEU A 9 0.49 -15.61 2.41
N ALA A 10 -0.46 -16.53 2.62
CA ALA A 10 -1.88 -16.27 2.39
C ALA A 10 -2.42 -15.12 3.26
N HIS A 11 -1.98 -15.00 4.51
CA HIS A 11 -2.36 -13.88 5.38
C HIS A 11 -1.76 -12.54 4.91
N LEU A 12 -0.53 -12.55 4.40
CA LEU A 12 0.10 -11.36 3.85
C LEU A 12 -0.55 -10.93 2.54
N ASP A 13 -0.89 -11.86 1.65
CA ASP A 13 -1.64 -11.58 0.42
C ASP A 13 -3.01 -10.96 0.74
N ALA A 14 -3.73 -11.51 1.72
CA ALA A 14 -5.01 -10.96 2.17
C ALA A 14 -4.86 -9.54 2.77
N ALA A 15 -3.79 -9.28 3.52
CA ALA A 15 -3.51 -7.97 4.08
C ALA A 15 -3.13 -6.95 2.99
N ILE A 16 -2.37 -7.37 1.97
CA ILE A 16 -2.06 -6.56 0.78
C ILE A 16 -3.37 -6.18 0.09
N ALA A 17 -4.20 -7.17 -0.26
CA ALA A 17 -5.46 -6.96 -0.95
C ALA A 17 -6.42 -6.03 -0.19
N ALA A 18 -6.53 -6.16 1.14
CA ALA A 18 -7.45 -5.36 1.95
C ALA A 18 -7.06 -3.87 2.05
N LEU A 19 -5.79 -3.54 1.82
CA LEU A 19 -5.24 -2.20 1.97
C LEU A 19 -4.90 -1.55 0.62
N SER A 20 -4.88 -2.32 -0.47
CA SER A 20 -4.77 -1.85 -1.86
C SER A 20 -6.14 -1.70 -2.53
N TYR A 21 -6.23 -0.83 -3.54
CA TYR A 21 -7.33 -0.87 -4.50
C TYR A 21 -7.09 -1.97 -5.54
N GLU A 22 -8.14 -2.71 -5.93
CA GLU A 22 -8.04 -3.91 -6.79
C GLU A 22 -7.38 -3.62 -8.15
N GLU A 23 -7.68 -2.47 -8.77
CA GLU A 23 -7.04 -2.03 -10.01
C GLU A 23 -6.94 -0.52 -10.01
N ALA A 24 -5.72 0.00 -10.15
CA ALA A 24 -5.49 1.41 -10.36
C ALA A 24 -4.51 1.61 -11.51
N VAL A 25 -4.85 2.53 -12.40
CA VAL A 25 -4.03 2.88 -13.56
C VAL A 25 -3.63 4.34 -13.49
N ARG A 26 -2.36 4.62 -13.77
CA ARG A 26 -1.83 5.97 -13.93
C ARG A 26 -1.92 6.33 -15.40
N ILE A 27 -2.61 7.42 -15.70
CA ILE A 27 -2.74 7.96 -17.06
C ILE A 27 -1.69 9.05 -17.25
N ASP A 28 -0.85 8.91 -18.27
CA ASP A 28 0.03 10.01 -18.72
C ASP A 28 -0.84 11.14 -19.32
N PRO A 29 -0.85 12.35 -18.75
CA PRO A 29 -1.72 13.44 -19.22
C PRO A 29 -1.31 14.00 -20.59
N ARG A 30 -0.12 13.67 -21.11
CA ARG A 30 0.35 14.11 -22.43
C ARG A 30 0.04 13.11 -23.53
N THR A 31 0.13 11.82 -23.22
CA THR A 31 0.03 10.74 -24.23
C THR A 31 -1.25 9.92 -24.09
N GLY A 32 -1.92 9.99 -22.93
CA GLY A 32 -3.07 9.15 -22.58
C GLY A 32 -2.71 7.71 -22.26
N ALA A 33 -1.42 7.35 -22.21
CA ALA A 33 -1.00 5.98 -21.95
C ALA A 33 -1.33 5.58 -20.51
N GLU A 34 -1.94 4.41 -20.35
CA GLU A 34 -2.21 3.79 -19.05
C GLU A 34 -1.00 2.97 -18.60
N SER A 35 -0.68 3.05 -17.31
CA SER A 35 0.32 2.21 -16.65
C SER A 35 -0.27 1.66 -15.36
N GLU A 36 -0.12 0.36 -15.13
CA GLU A 36 -0.55 -0.27 -13.89
C GLU A 36 0.19 0.38 -12.71
N ILE A 37 -0.58 0.76 -11.70
CA ILE A 37 -0.05 1.26 -10.44
C ILE A 37 0.17 0.04 -9.56
N PRO A 38 1.41 -0.24 -9.10
CA PRO A 38 1.65 -1.31 -8.15
C PRO A 38 0.72 -1.16 -6.94
N ALA A 39 0.25 -2.25 -6.35
CA ALA A 39 -0.68 -2.23 -5.21
C ALA A 39 -0.24 -1.28 -4.06
N ILE A 40 1.07 -1.11 -3.88
CA ILE A 40 1.71 -0.13 -2.95
C ILE A 40 1.28 1.30 -3.24
N GLU A 41 1.27 1.65 -4.52
CA GLU A 41 1.07 2.99 -5.02
C GLU A 41 -0.42 3.32 -5.22
N CYS A 42 -1.35 2.46 -4.82
CA CYS A 42 -2.78 2.81 -4.73
C CYS A 42 -3.37 2.21 -3.46
N CYS A 43 -2.98 2.77 -2.33
CA CYS A 43 -3.40 2.34 -1.00
C CYS A 43 -4.37 3.35 -0.40
N ILE A 44 -5.21 2.89 0.55
CA ILE A 44 -6.02 3.74 1.44
C ILE A 44 -5.21 4.94 1.98
N ALA A 45 -3.91 4.75 2.24
CA ALA A 45 -3.01 5.80 2.69
C ALA A 45 -2.89 6.99 1.73
N GLN A 46 -2.90 6.77 0.41
CA GLN A 46 -2.82 7.86 -0.56
C GLN A 46 -4.12 8.64 -0.70
N GLU A 47 -5.26 7.97 -0.55
CA GLU A 47 -6.55 8.64 -0.47
C GLU A 47 -6.64 9.49 0.79
N LEU A 48 -6.12 8.99 1.93
CA LEU A 48 -5.99 9.77 3.15
C LEU A 48 -5.03 10.96 2.96
N GLU A 49 -3.91 10.79 2.25
CA GLU A 49 -3.00 11.89 1.92
C GLU A 49 -3.66 12.92 0.99
N ARG A 50 -4.46 12.47 0.01
CA ARG A 50 -5.22 13.35 -0.87
C ARG A 50 -6.24 14.17 -0.09
N ILE A 51 -6.97 13.53 0.81
CA ILE A 51 -7.92 14.19 1.72
C ILE A 51 -7.19 15.18 2.63
N GLU A 52 -6.06 14.78 3.22
CA GLU A 52 -5.22 15.65 4.04
C GLU A 52 -4.83 16.92 3.27
N ARG A 53 -4.30 16.78 2.05
CA ARG A 53 -3.90 17.91 1.20
C ARG A 53 -5.06 18.83 0.81
N GLN A 54 -6.29 18.31 0.72
CA GLN A 54 -7.49 19.11 0.45
C GLN A 54 -7.99 19.86 1.69
N LEU A 55 -7.84 19.26 2.87
CA LEU A 55 -8.27 19.83 4.13
C LEU A 55 -7.24 20.80 4.72
N HIS A 56 -5.97 20.71 4.34
CA HIS A 56 -4.88 21.49 4.94
C HIS A 56 -4.41 22.69 4.12
N PRO A 57 -4.62 23.93 4.62
CA PRO A 57 -3.86 25.09 4.14
C PRO A 57 -2.36 24.88 4.37
N ARG A 58 -1.53 25.22 3.38
CA ARG A 58 -0.06 25.10 3.47
C ARG A 58 0.46 25.73 4.78
N GLY A 59 1.24 24.96 5.55
CA GLY A 59 1.93 25.43 6.76
C GLY A 59 1.22 25.17 8.10
N SER A 60 0.13 24.40 8.12
CA SER A 60 -0.54 24.01 9.37
C SER A 60 -0.14 22.60 9.85
N ARG A 61 -0.38 22.30 11.14
CA ARG A 61 0.06 21.05 11.81
C ARG A 61 -0.64 19.81 11.23
N PRO A 62 0.01 18.64 11.16
CA PRO A 62 -0.61 17.42 10.60
C PRO A 62 -1.96 17.11 11.25
N THR A 63 -2.97 16.74 10.46
CA THR A 63 -4.22 16.25 11.05
C THR A 63 -4.11 14.79 11.49
N ILE A 64 -5.14 14.33 12.21
CA ILE A 64 -5.32 12.92 12.54
C ILE A 64 -5.40 12.06 11.26
N ILE A 65 -5.98 12.58 10.18
CA ILE A 65 -6.08 11.87 8.90
C ILE A 65 -4.68 11.68 8.30
N GLY A 66 -3.85 12.73 8.31
CA GLY A 66 -2.44 12.65 7.90
C GLY A 66 -1.66 11.61 8.70
N ALA A 67 -1.75 11.66 10.04
CA ALA A 67 -1.04 10.72 10.92
C ALA A 67 -1.49 9.25 10.72
N VAL A 68 -2.78 9.02 10.48
CA VAL A 68 -3.32 7.68 10.15
C VAL A 68 -2.83 7.23 8.78
N GLY A 69 -2.82 8.12 7.77
CA GLY A 69 -2.29 7.83 6.44
C GLY A 69 -0.80 7.43 6.44
N GLU A 70 0.03 8.13 7.22
CA GLU A 70 1.44 7.78 7.42
C GLU A 70 1.59 6.41 8.07
N SER A 71 0.81 6.12 9.12
CA SER A 71 0.85 4.84 9.82
C SER A 71 0.44 3.67 8.92
N ILE A 72 -0.58 3.86 8.09
CA ILE A 72 -1.03 2.85 7.13
C ILE A 72 0.03 2.63 6.05
N THR A 73 0.64 3.70 5.52
CA THR A 73 1.77 3.59 4.58
C THR A 73 2.88 2.73 5.15
N GLN A 74 3.31 3.01 6.39
CA GLN A 74 4.38 2.26 7.02
C GLN A 74 4.02 0.79 7.22
N ALA A 75 2.81 0.49 7.72
CA ALA A 75 2.34 -0.88 7.87
C ALA A 75 2.36 -1.64 6.54
N PHE A 76 2.01 -0.96 5.45
CA PHE A 76 1.99 -1.56 4.11
C PHE A 76 3.38 -1.92 3.60
N ILE A 77 4.36 -1.04 3.82
CA ILE A 77 5.77 -1.30 3.50
C ILE A 77 6.28 -2.55 4.23
N GLU A 78 5.98 -2.68 5.53
CA GLU A 78 6.43 -3.81 6.35
C GLU A 78 5.78 -5.14 5.92
N ILE A 79 4.48 -5.14 5.60
CA ILE A 79 3.76 -6.34 5.10
C ILE A 79 4.42 -6.85 3.82
N ILE A 80 4.78 -5.95 2.91
CA ILE A 80 5.39 -6.31 1.62
C ILE A 80 6.83 -6.77 1.80
N ALA A 81 7.58 -6.13 2.69
CA ALA A 81 8.91 -6.59 3.06
C ALA A 81 8.86 -8.01 3.63
N ALA A 82 7.92 -8.30 4.54
CA ALA A 82 7.73 -9.63 5.11
C ALA A 82 7.34 -10.67 4.04
N HIS A 83 6.43 -10.30 3.14
CA HIS A 83 6.00 -11.16 2.04
C HIS A 83 7.15 -11.50 1.08
N ASN A 84 7.97 -10.50 0.72
CA ASN A 84 9.14 -10.71 -0.12
C ASN A 84 10.22 -11.52 0.58
N ALA A 85 10.43 -11.33 1.88
CA ALA A 85 11.39 -12.12 2.66
C ALA A 85 10.99 -13.60 2.72
N LEU A 86 9.69 -13.89 2.90
CA LEU A 86 9.19 -15.27 2.89
C LEU A 86 9.25 -15.92 1.51
N LYS A 87 9.02 -15.16 0.43
CA LYS A 87 9.18 -15.65 -0.96
C LYS A 87 10.64 -15.81 -1.37
N GLY A 88 11.53 -14.95 -0.89
CA GLY A 88 12.97 -14.99 -1.18
C GLY A 88 13.77 -15.94 -0.29
N GLY A 89 13.18 -16.46 0.80
CA GLY A 89 13.76 -17.47 1.67
C GLY A 89 13.74 -18.90 1.12
N ASP A 90 13.18 -19.11 -0.08
CA ASP A 90 13.16 -20.39 -0.81
C ASP A 90 14.52 -20.68 -1.47
N HIS A 91 15.58 -20.72 -0.67
CA HIS A 91 16.91 -21.23 -1.03
C HIS A 91 17.21 -22.41 -0.12
N GLY A 92 16.64 -23.56 -0.47
CA GLY A 92 16.92 -24.87 0.11
C GLY A 92 16.56 -25.98 -0.85
#